data_AF-A0A9N9H0Z4-F1
#
_entry.id   AF-A0A9N9H0Z4-F1
#
_cell.length_a   1.000
_cell.length_b   1.000
_cell.length_c   1.000
_cell.angle_alpha   90.00
_cell.angle_beta   90.00
_cell.angle_gamma   90.00
#
_symmetry.space_group_name_H-M   'P 1'
#
loop_
_entity.id
_entity.type
_entity.pdbx_description
1 polymer ?
#
loop_
_entity_poly.entity_id
_entity_poly.type
_entity_poly.pdbx_seq_one_letter_code
_entity_poly.pdbx_strand_id
1 'polypeptide(L)'
;LLGESPARLGPIKPSQDCIDTHVGGGDAKGKTINIPWPRSGMCDSDYIYAFNKVVMPIAFEFDPDIVIVSAGFDAAEGDPIGENHVSPVAYGHMTHMLKGLADGKLVLALEGGYNLESISKSALACVKVLLGESPARLGPIKPSQDCIETIHQVIRVQSRYWSCLAPEYVDASEDKTPGKFVVGMIDILKTYRTRLLYKEHKMVPVPLPADRLISRFADLSYCSNNLHSKSVIVFFVHDMSEFRADANASTNTINVSESYMIDTVYHYLETIVSKDYGIIDMDVPPASNNSQRNDTQDLKDLLIYLWDNYVESANPSKVVMIGAGRGCKSLVDLISERDTLVMRRVACSIMIPGTNPVPSINKRVDLLNWYTENSFVILPENHSYWEKKPKKECGKCIRTPGLVNMPVQDMLVHLHLKIFQHIQQRLDSFVPIAESSTSGRR
;
A
#
# COMPACT_ATOMS: atom_id res chain seq x y z
N LEU A 1 27.28 -6.24 39.97
CA LEU A 1 27.79 -6.11 38.59
C LEU A 1 26.98 -5.01 37.92
N LEU A 2 27.38 -3.78 38.20
CA LEU A 2 26.79 -2.56 37.65
C LEU A 2 27.48 -2.33 36.31
N GLY A 3 26.70 -2.26 35.23
CA GLY A 3 27.24 -2.00 33.90
C GLY A 3 26.22 -2.31 32.83
N GLU A 4 25.23 -1.42 32.69
CA GLU A 4 24.81 -0.89 31.38
C GLU A 4 23.87 0.30 31.62
N SER A 5 24.19 1.42 30.97
CA SER A 5 23.37 2.63 30.96
C SER A 5 22.02 2.32 30.34
N PRO A 6 20.90 2.89 30.82
CA PRO A 6 19.62 2.76 30.11
C PRO A 6 19.80 3.38 28.73
N ALA A 7 19.70 2.55 27.69
CA ALA A 7 19.60 3.02 26.33
C ALA A 7 18.40 3.97 26.29
N ARG A 8 18.65 5.26 26.00
CA ARG A 8 17.56 6.18 25.65
C ARG A 8 16.88 5.58 24.42
N LEU A 9 15.71 4.99 24.62
CA LEU A 9 14.76 4.73 23.53
C LEU A 9 14.45 6.10 22.93
N GLY A 10 15.15 6.43 21.85
CA GLY A 10 14.84 7.61 21.05
C GLY A 10 13.42 7.47 20.48
N PRO A 11 12.83 8.57 19.98
CA PRO A 11 11.52 8.51 19.34
C PRO A 11 11.55 7.43 18.27
N ILE A 12 10.65 6.45 18.38
CA ILE A 12 10.42 5.45 17.34
C ILE A 12 9.99 6.24 16.10
N LYS A 13 10.92 6.44 15.17
CA LYS A 13 10.56 6.98 13.86
C LYS A 13 9.59 5.98 13.24
N PRO A 14 8.50 6.43 12.60
CA PRO A 14 7.60 5.55 11.86
C PRO A 14 8.37 5.04 10.63
N SER A 15 9.18 4.01 10.80
CA SER A 15 9.60 3.15 9.72
C SER A 15 8.51 2.11 9.57
N GLN A 16 7.86 2.11 8.41
CA GLN A 16 6.78 1.20 8.03
C GLN A 16 7.24 -0.29 7.97
N ASP A 17 8.51 -0.56 8.29
CA ASP A 17 9.20 -1.85 8.26
C ASP A 17 9.70 -2.29 9.64
N CYS A 18 8.79 -2.46 10.62
CA CYS A 18 9.17 -2.88 11.98
C CYS A 18 8.33 -4.06 12.48
N ILE A 19 8.31 -5.16 11.73
CA ILE A 19 7.84 -6.44 12.29
C ILE A 19 9.04 -7.06 13.00
N ASP A 20 9.03 -7.05 14.32
CA ASP A 20 9.93 -7.88 15.10
C ASP A 20 9.50 -9.35 14.93
N THR A 21 10.22 -10.06 14.07
CA THR A 21 10.02 -11.49 13.79
C THR A 21 10.81 -12.38 14.74
N HIS A 22 11.45 -11.82 15.77
CA HIS A 22 12.18 -12.60 16.75
C HIS A 22 11.20 -13.44 17.58
N VAL A 23 11.37 -14.76 17.52
CA VAL A 23 10.53 -15.74 18.21
C VAL A 23 11.26 -16.46 19.34
N GLY A 24 12.40 -15.92 19.78
CA GLY A 24 13.31 -16.56 20.73
C GLY A 24 14.51 -17.21 20.03
N GLY A 25 15.58 -17.45 20.80
CA GLY A 25 16.77 -18.16 20.35
C GLY A 25 16.61 -19.68 20.42
N GLY A 26 17.59 -20.42 19.87
CA GLY A 26 17.79 -21.87 20.02
C GLY A 26 16.58 -22.70 20.47
N ASP A 27 16.65 -23.23 21.68
CA ASP A 27 15.64 -24.10 22.30
C ASP A 27 14.38 -23.36 22.79
N ALA A 28 14.33 -22.03 22.63
CA ALA A 28 13.22 -21.18 23.05
C ALA A 28 12.41 -20.62 21.85
N LYS A 29 12.60 -21.15 20.64
CA LYS A 29 11.82 -20.76 19.47
C LYS A 29 10.31 -20.94 19.72
N GLY A 30 9.54 -19.92 19.36
CA GLY A 30 8.10 -19.84 19.61
C GLY A 30 7.73 -19.35 21.01
N LYS A 31 8.68 -19.21 21.94
CA LYS A 31 8.42 -18.79 23.33
C LYS A 31 8.60 -17.29 23.57
N THR A 32 8.91 -16.53 22.53
CA THR A 32 8.89 -15.05 22.55
C THR A 32 7.88 -14.55 21.52
N ILE A 33 6.95 -13.71 21.97
CA ILE A 33 5.88 -13.16 21.14
C ILE A 33 5.92 -11.64 21.25
N ASN A 34 6.29 -10.99 20.15
CA ASN A 34 6.32 -9.54 20.04
C ASN A 34 5.07 -9.04 19.30
N ILE A 35 4.44 -7.97 19.81
CA ILE A 35 3.34 -7.26 19.15
C ILE A 35 3.79 -5.81 18.91
N PRO A 36 4.47 -5.52 17.79
CA PRO A 36 5.04 -4.21 17.53
C PRO A 36 3.99 -3.26 16.96
N TRP A 37 3.58 -2.25 17.72
CA TRP A 37 2.70 -1.22 17.20
C TRP A 37 3.42 -0.37 16.13
N PRO A 38 2.80 -0.14 14.95
CA PRO A 38 3.47 0.51 13.82
C PRO A 38 3.54 2.03 14.00
N ARG A 39 2.77 2.59 14.93
CA ARG A 39 2.73 4.01 15.30
C ARG A 39 2.22 4.20 16.73
N SER A 40 2.36 5.41 17.25
CA SER A 40 1.69 5.86 18.47
C SER A 40 0.19 6.11 18.23
N GLY A 41 -0.53 6.37 19.33
CA GLY A 41 -1.98 6.61 19.33
C GLY A 41 -2.83 5.34 19.32
N MET A 42 -2.28 4.20 19.75
CA MET A 42 -3.04 2.97 19.95
C MET A 42 -3.90 3.11 21.20
N CYS A 43 -5.12 2.57 21.17
CA CYS A 43 -6.14 2.79 22.20
C CYS A 43 -6.63 1.47 22.82
N ASP A 44 -7.56 1.59 23.77
CA ASP A 44 -8.23 0.45 24.43
C ASP A 44 -8.65 -0.65 23.46
N SER A 45 -9.25 -0.30 22.33
CA SER A 45 -9.74 -1.28 21.36
C SER A 45 -8.62 -2.10 20.73
N ASP A 46 -7.46 -1.50 20.49
CA ASP A 46 -6.31 -2.15 19.87
C ASP A 46 -5.68 -3.17 20.84
N TYR A 47 -5.50 -2.77 22.11
CA TYR A 47 -4.96 -3.64 23.15
C TYR A 47 -5.90 -4.81 23.47
N ILE A 48 -7.20 -4.54 23.61
CA ILE A 48 -8.20 -5.60 23.88
C ILE A 48 -8.32 -6.55 22.68
N TYR A 49 -8.20 -6.05 21.46
CA TYR A 49 -8.16 -6.90 20.27
C TYR A 49 -6.91 -7.80 20.27
N ALA A 50 -5.73 -7.25 20.56
CA ALA A 50 -4.49 -8.02 20.69
C ALA A 50 -4.58 -9.11 21.76
N PHE A 51 -5.14 -8.78 22.93
CA PHE A 51 -5.33 -9.73 24.02
C PHE A 51 -6.20 -10.91 23.60
N ASN A 52 -7.34 -10.62 22.95
CA ASN A 52 -8.27 -11.66 22.54
C ASN A 52 -7.77 -12.51 21.37
N LYS A 53 -6.97 -11.94 20.46
CA LYS A 53 -6.53 -12.62 19.24
C LYS A 53 -5.19 -13.34 19.38
N VAL A 54 -4.33 -12.90 20.29
CA VAL A 54 -2.95 -13.40 20.42
C VAL A 54 -2.63 -13.75 21.86
N VAL A 55 -2.66 -12.77 22.78
CA VAL A 55 -2.10 -12.96 24.13
C VAL A 55 -2.82 -14.06 24.90
N MET A 56 -4.14 -14.00 25.00
CA MET A 56 -4.91 -14.96 25.77
C MET A 56 -4.92 -16.35 25.13
N PRO A 57 -5.17 -16.54 23.82
CA PRO A 57 -5.07 -17.85 23.19
C PRO A 57 -3.72 -18.54 23.45
N ILE A 58 -2.61 -17.82 23.24
CA ILE A 58 -1.27 -18.35 23.47
C ILE A 58 -1.05 -18.64 24.95
N ALA A 59 -1.47 -17.76 25.86
CA ALA A 59 -1.29 -17.97 27.28
C ALA A 59 -2.09 -19.17 27.80
N PHE A 60 -3.29 -19.43 27.25
CA PHE A 60 -4.05 -20.65 27.56
C PHE A 60 -3.38 -21.90 27.01
N GLU A 61 -2.84 -21.87 25.78
CA GLU A 61 -2.09 -23.01 25.22
C GLU A 61 -0.77 -23.26 25.95
N PHE A 62 -0.12 -22.20 26.44
CA PHE A 62 1.12 -22.29 27.21
C PHE A 62 0.91 -22.88 28.61
N ASP A 63 -0.26 -22.66 29.21
CA ASP A 63 -0.66 -23.13 30.54
C ASP A 63 0.37 -22.75 31.63
N PRO A 64 0.56 -21.44 31.93
CA PRO A 64 1.56 -21.01 32.88
C PRO A 64 1.19 -21.39 34.32
N ASP A 65 2.19 -21.80 35.12
CA ASP A 65 2.04 -21.99 36.57
C ASP A 65 1.99 -20.68 37.36
N ILE A 66 2.47 -19.58 36.76
CA ILE A 66 2.49 -18.23 37.32
C ILE A 66 2.51 -17.19 36.20
N VAL A 67 1.81 -16.07 36.39
CA VAL A 67 1.86 -14.92 35.48
C VAL A 67 2.53 -13.75 36.17
N ILE A 68 3.58 -13.21 35.56
CA ILE A 68 4.28 -12.01 36.01
C ILE A 68 4.14 -10.95 34.93
N VAL A 69 3.56 -9.81 35.29
CA VAL A 69 3.36 -8.67 34.41
C VAL A 69 4.39 -7.60 34.75
N SER A 70 5.24 -7.27 33.79
CA SER A 70 6.03 -6.04 33.77
C SER A 70 5.06 -4.88 33.47
N ALA A 71 4.50 -4.30 34.53
CA ALA A 71 3.35 -3.40 34.48
C ALA A 71 3.79 -1.94 34.34
N GLY A 72 4.17 -1.56 33.11
CA GLY A 72 4.34 -0.17 32.72
C GLY A 72 3.01 0.52 32.44
N PHE A 73 2.88 1.77 32.86
CA PHE A 73 1.73 2.65 32.59
C PHE A 73 2.09 3.81 31.65
N ASP A 74 3.19 3.69 30.91
CA ASP A 74 3.63 4.64 29.89
C ASP A 74 2.79 4.60 28.61
N ALA A 75 2.04 3.52 28.36
CA ALA A 75 1.02 3.48 27.30
C ALA A 75 -0.31 4.16 27.69
N ALA A 76 -0.43 4.68 28.92
CA ALA A 76 -1.67 5.25 29.42
C ALA A 76 -2.03 6.58 28.74
N GLU A 77 -3.34 6.84 28.63
CA GLU A 77 -3.87 8.13 28.19
C GLU A 77 -3.28 9.27 29.02
N GLY A 78 -2.65 10.24 28.35
CA GLY A 78 -2.02 11.41 28.99
C GLY A 78 -0.55 11.22 29.38
N ASP A 79 0.07 10.07 29.11
CA ASP A 79 1.51 9.90 29.26
C ASP A 79 2.29 10.69 28.19
N PRO A 80 3.29 11.50 28.57
CA PRO A 80 4.01 12.37 27.64
C PRO A 80 5.03 11.63 26.75
N ILE A 81 5.34 10.36 27.02
CA ILE A 81 6.38 9.61 26.30
C ILE A 81 5.78 8.50 25.44
N GLY A 82 4.85 7.70 25.98
CA GLY A 82 4.32 6.55 25.25
C GLY A 82 3.30 6.91 24.16
N GLU A 83 2.71 8.11 24.21
CA GLU A 83 1.80 8.66 23.20
C GLU A 83 0.64 7.72 22.79
N ASN A 84 0.25 6.80 23.67
CA ASN A 84 -0.90 5.92 23.49
C ASN A 84 -2.06 6.36 24.37
N HIS A 85 -3.23 5.78 24.09
CA HIS A 85 -4.52 6.19 24.64
C HIS A 85 -5.17 5.04 25.40
N VAL A 86 -4.40 4.34 26.24
CA VAL A 86 -4.91 3.23 27.06
C VAL A 86 -5.51 3.79 28.35
N SER A 87 -6.80 3.55 28.55
CA SER A 87 -7.52 4.01 29.72
C SER A 87 -7.28 3.09 30.93
N PRO A 88 -7.47 3.59 32.16
CA PRO A 88 -7.49 2.76 33.36
C PRO A 88 -8.46 1.57 33.26
N VAL A 89 -9.57 1.73 32.53
CA VAL A 89 -10.55 0.66 32.32
C VAL A 89 -9.94 -0.49 31.53
N ALA A 90 -9.22 -0.20 30.45
CA ALA A 90 -8.55 -1.23 29.66
C ALA A 90 -7.46 -1.97 30.45
N TYR A 91 -6.66 -1.27 31.27
CA TYR A 91 -5.71 -1.93 32.18
C TYR A 91 -6.40 -2.89 33.16
N GLY A 92 -7.56 -2.50 33.70
CA GLY A 92 -8.39 -3.37 34.52
C GLY A 92 -8.86 -4.62 33.75
N HIS A 93 -9.34 -4.47 32.51
CA HIS A 93 -9.76 -5.60 31.67
C HIS A 93 -8.61 -6.56 31.34
N MET A 94 -7.45 -6.04 30.94
CA MET A 94 -6.26 -6.86 30.67
C MET A 94 -5.83 -7.64 31.92
N THR A 95 -5.82 -6.99 33.09
CA THR A 95 -5.56 -7.64 34.38
C THR A 95 -6.59 -8.73 34.68
N HIS A 96 -7.87 -8.47 34.39
CA HIS A 96 -8.95 -9.41 34.64
C HIS A 96 -8.82 -10.66 33.77
N MET A 97 -8.46 -10.50 32.49
CA MET A 97 -8.21 -11.62 31.58
C MET A 97 -7.05 -12.50 32.08
N LEU A 98 -5.92 -11.89 32.46
CA LEU A 98 -4.75 -12.62 32.94
C LEU A 98 -4.99 -13.35 34.26
N LYS A 99 -5.88 -12.83 35.12
CA LYS A 99 -6.29 -13.50 36.37
C LYS A 99 -6.94 -14.87 36.15
N GLY A 100 -7.46 -15.14 34.94
CA GLY A 100 -8.02 -16.44 34.58
C GLY A 100 -6.99 -17.55 34.35
N LEU A 101 -5.69 -17.23 34.34
CA LEU A 101 -4.58 -18.16 34.13
C LEU A 101 -3.93 -18.53 35.46
N ALA A 102 -3.10 -19.59 35.48
CA ALA A 102 -2.22 -19.93 36.61
C ALA A 102 -2.93 -20.07 37.97
N ASP A 103 -4.17 -20.55 38.00
CA ASP A 103 -5.04 -20.55 39.21
C ASP A 103 -5.16 -19.17 39.90
N GLY A 104 -5.03 -18.08 39.15
CA GLY A 104 -5.05 -16.72 39.66
C GLY A 104 -3.73 -16.24 40.28
N LYS A 105 -2.63 -17.00 40.16
CA LYS A 105 -1.28 -16.59 40.61
C LYS A 105 -0.71 -15.52 39.66
N LEU A 106 -1.16 -14.29 39.87
CA LEU A 106 -0.82 -13.11 39.07
C LEU A 106 -0.03 -12.10 39.91
N VAL A 107 1.16 -11.72 39.42
CA VAL A 107 2.00 -10.67 40.00
C VAL A 107 2.07 -9.49 39.05
N LEU A 108 1.76 -8.29 39.54
CA LEU A 108 1.97 -7.04 38.81
C LEU A 108 3.21 -6.34 39.39
N ALA A 109 4.29 -6.26 38.62
CA ALA A 109 5.51 -5.54 38.98
C ALA A 109 5.48 -4.16 38.30
N LEU A 110 5.41 -3.08 39.09
CA LEU A 110 5.36 -1.71 38.54
C LEU A 110 6.66 -1.36 37.81
N GLU A 111 6.53 -0.77 36.62
CA GLU A 111 7.66 -0.41 35.75
C GLU A 111 7.58 1.07 35.32
N GLY A 112 7.54 1.34 34.01
CA GLY A 112 7.48 2.67 33.43
C GLY A 112 6.15 3.41 33.65
N GLY A 113 6.14 4.67 33.26
CA GLY A 113 5.03 5.61 33.45
C GLY A 113 5.58 6.96 33.87
N TYR A 114 5.17 8.00 33.16
CA TYR A 114 5.74 9.35 33.28
C TYR A 114 4.68 10.41 33.58
N ASN A 115 3.41 10.02 33.64
CA ASN A 115 2.31 10.82 34.16
C ASN A 115 1.76 10.24 35.49
N LEU A 116 1.99 10.95 36.60
CA LEU A 116 1.61 10.50 37.95
C LEU A 116 0.11 10.23 38.11
N GLU A 117 -0.74 11.04 37.50
CA GLU A 117 -2.19 10.85 37.58
C GLU A 117 -2.63 9.62 36.79
N SER A 118 -2.03 9.39 35.63
CA SER A 118 -2.31 8.25 34.75
C SER A 118 -1.85 6.94 35.39
N ILE A 119 -0.67 6.93 36.00
CA ILE A 119 -0.16 5.80 36.80
C ILE A 119 -1.13 5.51 37.95
N SER A 120 -1.47 6.52 38.75
CA SER A 120 -2.34 6.35 39.93
C SER A 120 -3.69 5.74 39.57
N LYS A 121 -4.37 6.27 38.55
CA LYS A 121 -5.67 5.76 38.10
C LYS A 121 -5.57 4.35 37.50
N SER A 122 -4.56 4.10 36.69
CA SER A 122 -4.40 2.80 36.00
C SER A 122 -3.99 1.70 36.97
N ALA A 123 -3.04 1.96 37.86
CA ALA A 123 -2.64 1.05 38.92
C ALA A 123 -3.82 0.73 39.86
N LEU A 124 -4.62 1.73 40.25
CA LEU A 124 -5.82 1.53 41.05
C LEU A 124 -6.81 0.59 40.35
N ALA A 125 -7.03 0.75 39.04
CA ALA A 125 -7.92 -0.12 38.28
C ALA A 125 -7.43 -1.58 38.26
N CYS A 126 -6.13 -1.81 38.10
CA CYS A 126 -5.56 -3.15 38.20
C CYS A 126 -5.73 -3.77 39.60
N VAL A 127 -5.42 -3.00 40.65
CA VAL A 127 -5.53 -3.48 42.04
C VAL A 127 -6.96 -3.84 42.42
N LYS A 128 -7.95 -3.04 42.00
CA LYS A 128 -9.37 -3.37 42.19
C LYS A 128 -9.74 -4.74 41.63
N VAL A 129 -9.24 -5.06 40.43
CA VAL A 129 -9.47 -6.36 39.80
C VAL A 129 -8.75 -7.50 40.54
N LEU A 130 -7.54 -7.27 41.03
CA LEU A 130 -6.84 -8.24 41.90
C LEU A 130 -7.67 -8.55 43.15
N LEU A 131 -8.26 -7.53 43.78
CA LEU A 131 -9.16 -7.65 44.93
C LEU A 131 -10.52 -8.30 44.60
N GLY A 132 -10.80 -8.60 43.32
CA GLY A 132 -12.01 -9.29 42.90
C GLY A 132 -13.13 -8.39 42.39
N GLU A 133 -12.92 -7.08 42.30
CA GLU A 133 -13.87 -6.19 41.64
C GLU A 133 -13.93 -6.49 40.15
N SER A 134 -15.13 -6.38 39.56
CA SER A 134 -15.28 -6.45 38.12
C SER A 134 -14.79 -5.15 37.48
N PRO A 135 -14.03 -5.20 36.37
CA PRO A 135 -13.59 -4.00 35.69
C PRO A 135 -14.79 -3.20 35.14
N ALA A 136 -14.66 -1.89 35.07
CA ALA A 136 -15.70 -1.02 34.51
C ALA A 136 -15.99 -1.37 33.05
N ARG A 137 -17.18 -1.04 32.55
CA ARG A 137 -17.59 -1.38 31.19
C ARG A 137 -16.74 -0.67 30.14
N LEU A 138 -16.18 -1.42 29.18
CA LEU A 138 -15.58 -0.87 27.97
C LEU A 138 -16.65 -0.43 26.96
N GLY A 139 -16.33 0.58 26.18
CA GLY A 139 -17.12 0.97 25.01
C GLY A 139 -17.06 -0.08 23.88
N PRO A 140 -17.67 0.21 22.72
CA PRO A 140 -17.56 -0.64 21.54
C PRO A 140 -16.09 -0.84 21.13
N ILE A 141 -15.66 -2.10 21.01
CA ILE A 141 -14.31 -2.44 20.55
C ILE A 141 -14.26 -2.30 19.02
N LYS A 142 -13.51 -1.31 18.56
CA LYS A 142 -13.25 -1.07 17.13
C LYS A 142 -11.75 -0.87 16.95
N PRO A 143 -10.98 -1.95 16.72
CA PRO A 143 -9.55 -1.82 16.52
C PRO A 143 -9.28 -1.00 15.25
N SER A 144 -8.18 -0.27 15.27
CA SER A 144 -7.67 0.44 14.09
C SER A 144 -7.22 -0.54 13.01
N GLN A 145 -7.18 -0.08 11.76
CA GLN A 145 -6.67 -0.87 10.64
C GLN A 145 -5.22 -1.31 10.89
N ASP A 146 -4.39 -0.41 11.41
CA ASP A 146 -3.00 -0.69 11.78
C ASP A 146 -2.89 -1.82 12.82
N CYS A 147 -3.78 -1.83 13.82
CA CYS A 147 -3.84 -2.93 14.79
C CYS A 147 -4.20 -4.26 14.13
N ILE A 148 -5.23 -4.28 13.27
CA ILE A 148 -5.66 -5.48 12.57
C ILE A 148 -4.49 -6.05 11.73
N GLU A 149 -3.80 -5.18 10.98
CA GLU A 149 -2.67 -5.57 10.15
C GLU A 149 -1.50 -6.10 10.98
N THR A 150 -1.10 -5.40 12.05
CA THR A 150 -0.05 -5.86 12.98
C THR A 150 -0.40 -7.22 13.57
N ILE A 151 -1.61 -7.39 14.10
CA ILE A 151 -2.03 -8.66 14.73
C ILE A 151 -2.08 -9.80 13.70
N HIS A 152 -2.50 -9.52 12.47
CA HIS A 152 -2.46 -10.50 11.41
C HIS A 152 -1.02 -10.94 11.07
N GLN A 153 -0.05 -10.02 11.08
CA GLN A 153 1.36 -10.37 10.91
C GLN A 153 1.92 -11.18 12.08
N VAL A 154 1.51 -10.85 13.32
CA VAL A 154 1.91 -11.63 14.51
C VAL A 154 1.36 -13.06 14.41
N ILE A 155 0.09 -13.23 14.05
CA ILE A 155 -0.52 -14.55 13.83
C ILE A 155 0.23 -15.31 12.72
N ARG A 156 0.61 -14.63 11.64
CA ARG A 156 1.40 -15.23 10.56
C ARG A 156 2.74 -15.80 11.03
N VAL A 157 3.43 -15.12 11.93
CA VAL A 157 4.71 -15.62 12.48
C VAL A 157 4.47 -16.71 13.52
N GLN A 158 3.50 -16.51 14.41
CA GLN A 158 3.30 -17.33 15.60
C GLN A 158 2.50 -18.61 15.37
N SER A 159 1.65 -18.67 14.33
CA SER A 159 0.87 -19.88 13.98
C SER A 159 1.72 -21.12 13.68
N ARG A 160 3.00 -20.94 13.39
CA ARG A 160 3.97 -22.04 13.23
C ARG A 160 4.31 -22.75 14.55
N TYR A 161 4.09 -22.08 15.68
CA TYR A 161 4.49 -22.55 17.00
C TYR A 161 3.30 -22.76 17.95
N TRP A 162 2.16 -22.13 17.66
CA TRP A 162 0.98 -22.13 18.52
C TRP A 162 -0.26 -22.58 17.74
N SER A 163 -0.84 -23.71 18.14
CA SER A 163 -1.96 -24.35 17.46
C SER A 163 -3.28 -23.57 17.58
N CYS A 164 -3.39 -22.72 18.60
CA CYS A 164 -4.53 -21.86 18.84
C CYS A 164 -4.63 -20.70 17.84
N LEU A 165 -3.61 -20.48 17.01
CA LEU A 165 -3.58 -19.41 16.02
C LEU A 165 -3.80 -19.97 14.62
N ALA A 166 -4.69 -19.33 13.87
CA ALA A 166 -5.04 -19.70 12.51
C ALA A 166 -5.20 -18.46 11.62
N PRO A 167 -4.97 -18.58 10.31
CA PRO A 167 -4.50 -19.79 9.63
C PRO A 167 -3.01 -20.07 9.88
N GLU A 168 -2.59 -21.30 9.61
CA GLU A 168 -1.19 -21.71 9.56
C GLU A 168 -0.51 -21.08 8.34
N TYR A 169 0.65 -20.46 8.56
CA TYR A 169 1.44 -19.87 7.49
C TYR A 169 2.76 -20.61 7.29
N VAL A 170 2.79 -21.43 6.25
CA VAL A 170 4.01 -22.10 5.78
C VAL A 170 4.91 -21.11 5.05
N ASP A 171 6.22 -21.20 5.26
CA ASP A 171 7.16 -20.36 4.53
C ASP A 171 7.29 -20.83 3.08
N ALA A 172 7.24 -19.91 2.11
CA ALA A 172 7.52 -20.25 0.71
C ALA A 172 8.94 -20.82 0.52
N SER A 173 9.86 -20.56 1.44
CA SER A 173 11.19 -21.20 1.47
C SER A 173 11.18 -22.65 1.96
N GLU A 174 10.24 -23.04 2.82
CA GLU A 174 10.01 -24.43 3.24
C GLU A 174 9.39 -25.25 2.10
N ASP A 175 8.67 -24.58 1.19
CA ASP A 175 8.19 -25.15 -0.08
C ASP A 175 9.25 -25.24 -1.17
N LYS A 176 10.50 -24.80 -0.94
CA LYS A 176 11.64 -25.06 -1.82
C LYS A 176 12.32 -26.40 -1.54
N THR A 177 11.57 -27.37 -1.05
CA THR A 177 12.04 -28.76 -0.94
C THR A 177 12.41 -29.29 -2.33
N PRO A 178 13.53 -30.04 -2.48
CA PRO A 178 13.97 -30.57 -3.77
C PRO A 178 12.83 -31.33 -4.46
N GLY A 179 12.46 -30.89 -5.68
CA GLY A 179 11.36 -31.47 -6.47
C GLY A 179 10.07 -30.65 -6.55
N LYS A 180 9.90 -29.62 -5.72
CA LYS A 180 8.79 -28.66 -5.85
C LYS A 180 9.18 -27.51 -6.79
N PHE A 181 8.36 -27.25 -7.80
CA PHE A 181 8.49 -26.07 -8.67
C PHE A 181 7.51 -24.98 -8.22
N VAL A 182 8.03 -23.91 -7.64
CA VAL A 182 7.22 -22.79 -7.12
C VAL A 182 7.12 -21.71 -8.19
N VAL A 183 5.90 -21.32 -8.54
CA VAL A 183 5.62 -20.22 -9.48
C VAL A 183 4.95 -19.09 -8.71
N GLY A 184 5.48 -17.87 -8.83
CA GLY A 184 4.86 -16.69 -8.23
C GLY A 184 3.55 -16.33 -8.93
N MET A 185 2.56 -15.88 -8.16
CA MET A 185 1.29 -15.40 -8.73
C MET A 185 1.49 -14.30 -9.79
N ILE A 186 2.45 -13.39 -9.56
CA ILE A 186 2.79 -12.33 -10.53
C ILE A 186 3.21 -12.93 -11.88
N ASP A 187 3.98 -14.02 -11.91
CA ASP A 187 4.46 -14.64 -13.16
C ASP A 187 3.34 -15.38 -13.90
N ILE A 188 2.42 -16.01 -13.16
CA ILE A 188 1.20 -16.60 -13.72
C ILE A 188 0.38 -15.51 -14.42
N LEU A 189 0.26 -14.34 -13.79
CA LEU A 189 -0.50 -13.21 -14.32
C LEU A 189 0.15 -12.57 -15.53
N LYS A 190 1.47 -12.38 -15.51
CA LYS A 190 2.24 -11.94 -16.68
C LYS A 190 1.96 -12.84 -17.89
N THR A 191 1.99 -14.16 -17.67
CA THR A 191 1.71 -15.16 -18.70
C THR A 191 0.27 -15.06 -19.22
N TYR A 192 -0.70 -14.93 -18.31
CA TYR A 192 -2.11 -14.74 -18.67
C TYR A 192 -2.33 -13.45 -19.49
N ARG A 193 -1.84 -12.31 -18.99
CA ARG A 193 -1.98 -10.99 -19.65
C ARG A 193 -1.29 -10.99 -21.02
N THR A 194 -0.08 -11.51 -21.13
CA THR A 194 0.62 -11.63 -22.43
C THR A 194 -0.22 -12.37 -23.45
N ARG A 195 -0.83 -13.51 -23.06
CA ARG A 195 -1.68 -14.29 -23.97
C ARG A 195 -2.98 -13.57 -24.31
N LEU A 196 -3.63 -12.96 -23.32
CA LEU A 196 -4.89 -12.23 -23.50
C LEU A 196 -4.70 -11.04 -24.45
N LEU A 197 -3.75 -10.17 -24.15
CA LEU A 197 -3.47 -8.95 -24.92
C LEU A 197 -3.05 -9.26 -26.35
N TYR A 198 -2.25 -10.31 -26.57
CA TYR A 198 -1.89 -10.74 -27.91
C TYR A 198 -3.10 -11.32 -28.68
N LYS A 199 -3.88 -12.19 -28.03
CA LYS A 199 -5.02 -12.86 -28.68
C LYS A 199 -6.08 -11.85 -29.09
N GLU A 200 -6.52 -11.02 -28.16
CA GLU A 200 -7.67 -10.11 -28.31
C GLU A 200 -7.29 -8.79 -29.00
N HIS A 201 -6.06 -8.29 -28.82
CA HIS A 201 -5.66 -6.95 -29.30
C HIS A 201 -4.39 -6.91 -30.15
N LYS A 202 -3.74 -8.06 -30.42
CA LYS A 202 -2.46 -8.14 -31.14
C LYS A 202 -1.36 -7.26 -30.53
N MET A 203 -1.46 -7.00 -29.22
CA MET A 203 -0.44 -6.29 -28.48
C MET A 203 0.72 -7.24 -28.15
N VAL A 204 1.93 -6.69 -28.11
CA VAL A 204 3.16 -7.43 -27.87
C VAL A 204 3.92 -6.84 -26.68
N PRO A 205 4.64 -7.66 -25.91
CA PRO A 205 5.45 -7.15 -24.81
C PRO A 205 6.58 -6.26 -25.35
N VAL A 206 6.89 -5.21 -24.60
CA VAL A 206 7.95 -4.25 -24.93
C VAL A 206 9.30 -4.79 -24.44
N PRO A 207 10.30 -4.99 -25.30
CA PRO A 207 11.64 -5.37 -24.86
C PRO A 207 12.29 -4.24 -24.07
N LEU A 208 12.95 -4.61 -22.96
CA LEU A 208 13.62 -3.67 -22.06
C LEU A 208 15.15 -3.73 -22.23
N PRO A 209 15.87 -2.60 -22.08
CA PRO A 209 17.27 -2.51 -22.49
C PRO A 209 18.28 -2.88 -21.41
N ALA A 210 17.87 -2.98 -20.14
CA ALA A 210 18.77 -3.08 -19.00
C ALA A 210 18.32 -4.18 -18.03
N ASP A 211 19.26 -5.01 -17.57
CA ASP A 211 19.01 -6.13 -16.65
C ASP A 211 18.25 -5.70 -15.39
N ARG A 212 18.57 -4.51 -14.84
CA ARG A 212 17.85 -3.92 -13.72
C ARG A 212 16.35 -3.75 -14.01
N LEU A 213 15.99 -3.23 -15.19
CA LEU A 213 14.59 -3.06 -15.57
C LEU A 213 13.94 -4.39 -15.95
N ILE A 214 14.67 -5.28 -16.65
CA ILE A 214 14.21 -6.61 -17.04
C ILE A 214 13.80 -7.42 -15.82
N SER A 215 14.67 -7.50 -14.80
CA SER A 215 14.43 -8.29 -13.59
C SER A 215 13.16 -7.89 -12.83
N ARG A 216 12.67 -6.66 -13.04
CA ARG A 216 11.51 -6.09 -12.35
C ARG A 216 10.26 -6.00 -13.21
N PHE A 217 10.41 -5.55 -14.44
CA PHE A 217 9.32 -5.11 -15.30
C PHE A 217 9.18 -5.91 -16.59
N ALA A 218 9.96 -6.98 -16.78
CA ALA A 218 9.72 -7.91 -17.88
C ALA A 218 8.26 -8.39 -17.87
N ASP A 219 7.64 -8.33 -19.06
CA ASP A 219 6.25 -8.71 -19.32
C ASP A 219 5.20 -7.91 -18.52
N LEU A 220 5.52 -6.66 -18.16
CA LEU A 220 4.59 -5.69 -17.55
C LEU A 220 4.35 -4.46 -18.43
N SER A 221 4.86 -4.44 -19.66
CA SER A 221 4.64 -3.34 -20.59
C SER A 221 4.36 -3.91 -21.97
N TYR A 222 3.30 -3.42 -22.60
CA TYR A 222 2.78 -3.93 -23.86
C TYR A 222 2.49 -2.77 -24.81
N CYS A 223 2.61 -3.00 -26.11
CA CYS A 223 2.23 -2.00 -27.10
C CYS A 223 1.47 -2.61 -28.28
N SER A 224 0.66 -1.79 -28.95
CA SER A 224 0.03 -2.15 -30.21
C SER A 224 1.09 -2.42 -31.30
N ASN A 225 0.94 -3.50 -32.06
CA ASN A 225 1.91 -3.90 -33.10
C ASN A 225 2.11 -2.86 -34.23
N ASN A 226 1.14 -1.98 -34.44
CA ASN A 226 1.11 -0.96 -35.49
C ASN A 226 1.26 0.46 -34.92
N LEU A 227 1.96 0.61 -33.79
CA LEU A 227 2.09 1.90 -33.09
C LEU A 227 2.53 3.07 -33.99
N HIS A 228 3.47 2.82 -34.92
CA HIS A 228 4.00 3.81 -35.87
C HIS A 228 2.98 4.31 -36.90
N SER A 229 1.89 3.58 -37.13
CA SER A 229 0.83 3.97 -38.07
C SER A 229 -0.28 4.78 -37.41
N LYS A 230 -0.18 5.04 -36.10
CA LYS A 230 -1.26 5.62 -35.29
C LYS A 230 -1.06 7.12 -35.12
N SER A 231 -2.10 7.89 -35.43
CA SER A 231 -2.08 9.35 -35.27
C SER A 231 -2.19 9.76 -33.80
N VAL A 232 -2.90 8.98 -33.00
CA VAL A 232 -3.07 9.16 -31.55
C VAL A 232 -2.49 7.96 -30.83
N ILE A 233 -1.64 8.21 -29.83
CA ILE A 233 -1.14 7.18 -28.92
C ILE A 233 -1.64 7.46 -27.50
N VAL A 234 -2.17 6.43 -26.85
CA VAL A 234 -2.51 6.45 -25.42
C VAL A 234 -1.38 5.78 -24.65
N PHE A 235 -0.77 6.52 -23.74
CA PHE A 235 0.20 6.00 -22.79
C PHE A 235 -0.50 5.75 -21.46
N PHE A 236 -0.84 4.49 -21.21
CA PHE A 236 -1.64 4.05 -20.08
C PHE A 236 -0.76 3.34 -19.06
N VAL A 237 -0.66 3.92 -17.86
CA VAL A 237 0.12 3.40 -16.74
C VAL A 237 -0.84 3.17 -15.59
N HIS A 238 -1.01 1.93 -15.15
CA HIS A 238 -1.99 1.58 -14.13
C HIS A 238 -1.43 0.57 -13.14
N ASP A 239 -1.92 0.57 -11.90
CA ASP A 239 -1.62 -0.52 -10.97
C ASP A 239 -2.12 -1.87 -11.52
N MET A 240 -1.45 -2.94 -11.12
CA MET A 240 -1.84 -4.31 -11.48
C MET A 240 -3.26 -4.65 -10.97
N SER A 241 -3.95 -5.56 -11.67
CA SER A 241 -5.30 -6.02 -11.32
C SER A 241 -5.39 -6.56 -9.89
N GLU A 242 -6.56 -6.39 -9.26
CA GLU A 242 -6.81 -6.83 -7.89
C GLU A 242 -7.36 -8.27 -7.84
N PHE A 243 -7.04 -9.00 -6.78
CA PHE A 243 -7.52 -10.36 -6.54
C PHE A 243 -8.50 -10.38 -5.36
N ARG A 244 -9.56 -11.16 -5.51
CA ARG A 244 -10.41 -11.60 -4.42
C ARG A 244 -10.12 -13.07 -4.21
N ALA A 245 -9.61 -13.40 -3.03
CA ALA A 245 -9.27 -14.77 -2.68
C ALA A 245 -10.20 -15.27 -1.59
N ASP A 246 -10.80 -16.43 -1.83
CA ASP A 246 -11.41 -17.24 -0.78
C ASP A 246 -10.31 -18.13 -0.19
N ALA A 247 -9.81 -17.74 0.98
CA ALA A 247 -8.72 -18.43 1.66
C ALA A 247 -9.27 -19.30 2.79
N ASN A 248 -8.81 -20.54 2.85
CA ASN A 248 -9.17 -21.46 3.91
C ASN A 248 -8.67 -20.93 5.26
N ALA A 249 -9.58 -20.78 6.22
CA ALA A 249 -9.31 -20.14 7.51
C ALA A 249 -8.29 -20.86 8.39
N SER A 250 -8.02 -22.15 8.17
CA SER A 250 -7.02 -22.91 8.94
C SER A 250 -5.69 -23.07 8.23
N THR A 251 -5.67 -23.23 6.90
CA THR A 251 -4.45 -23.55 6.13
C THR A 251 -3.93 -22.42 5.27
N ASN A 252 -4.67 -21.32 5.15
CA ASN A 252 -4.40 -20.22 4.21
C ASN A 252 -4.30 -20.66 2.73
N THR A 253 -4.79 -21.86 2.40
CA THR A 253 -4.85 -22.32 1.00
C THR A 253 -5.93 -21.58 0.24
N ILE A 254 -5.65 -21.21 -1.01
CA ILE A 254 -6.58 -20.45 -1.85
C ILE A 254 -7.53 -21.42 -2.56
N ASN A 255 -8.82 -21.21 -2.40
CA ASN A 255 -9.85 -21.89 -3.18
C ASN A 255 -9.92 -21.26 -4.58
N VAL A 256 -9.31 -21.92 -5.57
CA VAL A 256 -9.19 -21.40 -6.93
C VAL A 256 -10.54 -21.21 -7.63
N SER A 257 -11.59 -21.99 -7.28
CA SER A 257 -12.90 -21.86 -7.96
C SER A 257 -13.66 -20.62 -7.53
N GLU A 258 -13.51 -20.22 -6.28
CA GLU A 258 -14.20 -19.05 -5.69
C GLU A 258 -13.32 -17.80 -5.64
N SER A 259 -12.04 -17.93 -6.01
CA SER A 259 -11.11 -16.83 -6.12
C SER A 259 -11.05 -16.30 -7.54
N TYR A 260 -11.02 -14.98 -7.69
CA TYR A 260 -11.08 -14.34 -8.99
C TYR A 260 -10.25 -13.05 -9.06
N MET A 261 -9.88 -12.70 -10.29
CA MET A 261 -9.22 -11.43 -10.61
C MET A 261 -10.26 -10.44 -11.10
N ILE A 262 -10.14 -9.18 -10.67
CA ILE A 262 -10.93 -8.07 -11.19
C ILE A 262 -10.06 -7.31 -12.20
N ASP A 263 -10.37 -7.45 -13.48
CA ASP A 263 -9.72 -6.71 -14.57
C ASP A 263 -10.58 -5.51 -14.99
N THR A 264 -10.31 -4.36 -14.38
CA THR A 264 -10.99 -3.08 -14.66
C THR A 264 -10.38 -2.34 -15.85
N VAL A 265 -9.20 -2.76 -16.31
CA VAL A 265 -8.42 -2.15 -17.38
C VAL A 265 -8.94 -2.62 -18.74
N TYR A 266 -9.50 -3.83 -18.80
CA TYR A 266 -10.12 -4.42 -20.01
C TYR A 266 -10.97 -3.43 -20.82
N HIS A 267 -11.89 -2.71 -20.17
CA HIS A 267 -12.81 -1.81 -20.87
C HIS A 267 -12.12 -0.57 -21.46
N TYR A 268 -11.01 -0.12 -20.83
CA TYR A 268 -10.18 0.94 -21.38
C TYR A 268 -9.46 0.47 -22.64
N LEU A 269 -8.87 -0.73 -22.60
CA LEU A 269 -8.18 -1.32 -23.76
C LEU A 269 -9.12 -1.47 -24.95
N GLU A 270 -10.31 -2.05 -24.74
CA GLU A 270 -11.31 -2.18 -25.81
C GLU A 270 -11.69 -0.82 -26.43
N THR A 271 -11.89 0.20 -25.60
CA THR A 271 -12.29 1.53 -26.08
C THR A 271 -11.17 2.19 -26.89
N ILE A 272 -9.93 2.10 -26.41
CA ILE A 272 -8.74 2.65 -27.09
C ILE A 272 -8.55 1.97 -28.46
N VAL A 273 -8.62 0.64 -28.49
CA VAL A 273 -8.48 -0.15 -29.72
C VAL A 273 -9.65 0.13 -30.69
N SER A 274 -10.89 0.22 -30.20
CA SER A 274 -12.06 0.52 -31.04
C SER A 274 -12.02 1.89 -31.72
N LYS A 275 -11.27 2.84 -31.13
CA LYS A 275 -11.05 4.20 -31.67
C LYS A 275 -9.87 4.27 -32.64
N ASP A 276 -9.25 3.12 -32.93
CA ASP A 276 -8.04 3.01 -33.74
C ASP A 276 -6.83 3.80 -33.19
N TYR A 277 -6.76 3.95 -31.86
CA TYR A 277 -5.62 4.57 -31.20
C TYR A 277 -4.49 3.56 -31.00
N GLY A 278 -3.25 4.04 -31.08
CA GLY A 278 -2.10 3.28 -30.60
C GLY A 278 -2.09 3.25 -29.08
N ILE A 279 -1.52 2.20 -28.50
CA ILE A 279 -1.44 2.08 -27.04
C ILE A 279 -0.07 1.59 -26.60
N ILE A 280 0.40 2.19 -25.51
CA ILE A 280 1.44 1.64 -24.64
C ILE A 280 0.78 1.44 -23.29
N ASP A 281 0.64 0.19 -22.89
CA ASP A 281 0.01 -0.27 -21.65
C ASP A 281 1.11 -0.70 -20.67
N MET A 282 1.05 -0.25 -19.43
CA MET A 282 2.05 -0.56 -18.40
C MET A 282 1.39 -0.89 -17.07
N ASP A 283 1.63 -2.11 -16.60
CA ASP A 283 1.25 -2.64 -15.30
C ASP A 283 2.29 -2.26 -14.24
N VAL A 284 1.88 -1.50 -13.22
CA VAL A 284 2.70 -1.19 -12.06
C VAL A 284 2.52 -2.32 -11.02
N PRO A 285 3.54 -3.17 -10.79
CA PRO A 285 3.45 -4.27 -9.84
C PRO A 285 3.41 -3.72 -8.40
N PRO A 286 2.78 -4.43 -7.45
CA PRO A 286 2.76 -4.01 -6.03
C PRO A 286 4.18 -3.76 -5.50
N ALA A 287 4.32 -2.79 -4.59
CA ALA A 287 5.63 -2.41 -4.08
C ALA A 287 6.24 -3.58 -3.30
N SER A 288 7.54 -3.81 -3.49
CA SER A 288 8.24 -4.79 -2.65
C SER A 288 8.52 -4.14 -1.28
N ASN A 289 8.25 -4.87 -0.20
CA ASN A 289 8.46 -4.39 1.18
C ASN A 289 9.90 -3.92 1.43
N ASN A 290 10.89 -4.34 0.63
CA ASN A 290 12.30 -4.08 0.91
C ASN A 290 12.90 -2.82 0.25
N SER A 291 12.20 -2.06 -0.62
CA SER A 291 12.85 -0.94 -1.33
C SER A 291 11.96 0.10 -2.04
N GLN A 292 10.92 0.64 -1.40
CA GLN A 292 9.99 1.62 -2.03
C GLN A 292 10.68 2.78 -2.80
N ARG A 293 11.85 3.24 -2.34
CA ARG A 293 12.59 4.35 -2.99
C ARG A 293 13.22 3.96 -4.33
N ASN A 294 13.75 2.74 -4.44
CA ASN A 294 14.30 2.25 -5.71
C ASN A 294 13.18 1.95 -6.71
N ASP A 295 12.03 1.47 -6.22
CA ASP A 295 10.86 1.12 -7.02
C ASP A 295 10.33 2.32 -7.82
N THR A 296 10.24 3.48 -7.19
CA THR A 296 9.74 4.71 -7.84
C THR A 296 10.71 5.22 -8.91
N GLN A 297 12.02 5.12 -8.65
CA GLN A 297 13.06 5.55 -9.59
C GLN A 297 13.13 4.61 -10.80
N ASP A 298 13.09 3.30 -10.58
CA ASP A 298 13.13 2.32 -11.67
C ASP A 298 11.89 2.44 -12.56
N LEU A 299 10.71 2.69 -11.97
CA LEU A 299 9.48 2.96 -12.72
C LEU A 299 9.60 4.26 -13.55
N LYS A 300 10.15 5.33 -12.97
CA LYS A 300 10.43 6.58 -13.71
C LYS A 300 11.34 6.31 -14.90
N ASP A 301 12.44 5.59 -14.70
CA ASP A 301 13.42 5.29 -15.76
C ASP A 301 12.77 4.45 -16.88
N LEU A 302 11.90 3.50 -16.53
CA LEU A 302 11.12 2.72 -17.50
C LEU A 302 10.18 3.60 -18.32
N LEU A 303 9.40 4.48 -17.69
CA LEU A 303 8.46 5.35 -18.42
C LEU A 303 9.20 6.30 -19.37
N ILE A 304 10.38 6.79 -18.98
CA ILE A 304 11.27 7.58 -19.85
C ILE A 304 11.75 6.74 -21.03
N TYR A 305 12.19 5.50 -20.79
CA TYR A 305 12.60 4.60 -21.86
C TYR A 305 11.46 4.35 -22.87
N LEU A 306 10.26 4.05 -22.38
CA LEU A 306 9.07 3.84 -23.22
C LEU A 306 8.71 5.09 -24.03
N TRP A 307 8.79 6.26 -23.41
CA TRP A 307 8.56 7.53 -24.11
C TRP A 307 9.56 7.74 -25.25
N ASP A 308 10.86 7.70 -24.93
CA ASP A 308 11.93 8.03 -25.89
C ASP A 308 11.98 7.02 -27.05
N ASN A 309 11.77 5.73 -26.78
CA ASN A 309 12.00 4.66 -27.76
C ASN A 309 10.74 4.19 -28.50
N TYR A 310 9.54 4.41 -27.94
CA TYR A 310 8.30 3.95 -28.56
C TYR A 310 7.38 5.11 -28.92
N VAL A 311 7.12 6.05 -28.00
CA VAL A 311 6.23 7.19 -28.29
C VAL A 311 6.87 8.13 -29.30
N GLU A 312 8.07 8.64 -29.03
CA GLU A 312 8.73 9.59 -29.94
C GLU A 312 9.11 8.95 -31.26
N SER A 313 9.56 7.68 -31.24
CA SER A 313 9.92 6.96 -32.47
C SER A 313 8.70 6.67 -33.36
N ALA A 314 7.51 6.47 -32.78
CA ALA A 314 6.27 6.35 -33.55
C ALA A 314 5.79 7.69 -34.14
N ASN A 315 6.33 8.82 -33.66
CA ASN A 315 6.03 10.18 -34.11
C ASN A 315 4.52 10.49 -34.25
N PRO A 316 3.70 10.23 -33.21
CA PRO A 316 2.26 10.46 -33.29
C PRO A 316 1.93 11.95 -33.38
N SER A 317 0.78 12.26 -33.97
CA SER A 317 0.26 13.64 -34.00
C SER A 317 -0.19 14.11 -32.62
N LYS A 318 -0.75 13.20 -31.80
CA LYS A 318 -1.27 13.51 -30.46
C LYS A 318 -0.98 12.36 -29.51
N VAL A 319 -0.75 12.69 -28.25
CA VAL A 319 -0.58 11.71 -27.16
C VAL A 319 -1.58 12.00 -26.04
N VAL A 320 -2.13 10.94 -25.44
CA VAL A 320 -2.93 11.01 -24.23
C VAL A 320 -2.22 10.21 -23.14
N MET A 321 -2.03 10.79 -21.96
CA MET A 321 -1.47 10.08 -20.83
C MET A 321 -2.58 9.73 -19.84
N ILE A 322 -2.62 8.47 -19.39
CA ILE A 322 -3.55 8.03 -18.33
C ILE A 322 -2.71 7.35 -17.25
N GLY A 323 -2.75 7.91 -16.04
CA GLY A 323 -2.15 7.34 -14.84
C GLY A 323 -3.22 6.89 -13.87
N ALA A 324 -3.14 5.66 -13.39
CA ALA A 324 -4.00 5.13 -12.34
C ALA A 324 -3.16 4.55 -11.20
N GLY A 325 -3.36 5.06 -10.00
CA GLY A 325 -2.69 4.62 -8.79
C GLY A 325 -1.24 5.09 -8.72
N ARG A 326 -0.31 4.21 -8.32
CA ARG A 326 1.08 4.61 -8.04
C ARG A 326 1.83 5.13 -9.28
N GLY A 327 1.45 4.68 -10.47
CA GLY A 327 2.02 5.14 -11.74
C GLY A 327 1.87 6.65 -11.98
N CYS A 328 0.90 7.32 -11.33
CA CYS A 328 0.67 8.75 -11.48
C CYS A 328 1.91 9.59 -11.12
N LYS A 329 2.64 9.21 -10.06
CA LYS A 329 3.82 9.96 -9.63
C LYS A 329 4.95 9.88 -10.66
N SER A 330 5.23 8.68 -11.16
CA SER A 330 6.29 8.47 -12.15
C SER A 330 5.94 9.06 -13.52
N LEU A 331 4.66 9.10 -13.89
CA LEU A 331 4.21 9.84 -15.08
C LEU A 331 4.47 11.34 -14.96
N VAL A 332 4.21 11.93 -13.79
CA VAL A 332 4.52 13.36 -13.54
C VAL A 332 6.02 13.62 -13.54
N ASP A 333 6.83 12.66 -13.09
CA ASP A 333 8.28 12.73 -13.23
C ASP A 333 8.73 12.66 -14.70
N LEU A 334 8.10 11.81 -15.52
CA LEU A 334 8.32 11.80 -16.97
C LEU A 334 7.98 13.16 -17.61
N ILE A 335 6.80 13.71 -17.30
CA ILE A 335 6.38 15.05 -17.76
C ILE A 335 7.43 16.09 -17.39
N SER A 336 7.98 15.99 -16.18
CA SER A 336 9.03 16.87 -15.72
C SER A 336 10.32 16.69 -16.54
N GLU A 337 10.80 15.46 -16.76
CA GLU A 337 12.08 15.19 -17.44
C GLU A 337 12.05 15.36 -18.97
N ARG A 338 10.87 15.26 -19.60
CA ARG A 338 10.69 15.40 -21.06
C ARG A 338 9.74 16.55 -21.41
N ASP A 339 9.78 17.61 -20.60
CA ASP A 339 8.85 18.74 -20.61
C ASP A 339 8.51 19.27 -22.02
N THR A 340 9.52 19.54 -22.83
CA THR A 340 9.37 20.20 -24.13
C THR A 340 8.67 19.29 -25.14
N LEU A 341 9.02 18.01 -25.17
CA LEU A 341 8.39 17.01 -26.05
C LEU A 341 6.96 16.70 -25.61
N VAL A 342 6.77 16.57 -24.29
CA VAL A 342 5.46 16.34 -23.68
C VAL A 342 4.52 17.51 -23.97
N MET A 343 4.94 18.75 -23.72
CA MET A 343 4.12 19.94 -23.98
C MET A 343 3.72 20.08 -25.45
N ARG A 344 4.54 19.56 -26.36
CA ARG A 344 4.31 19.62 -27.81
C ARG A 344 3.28 18.61 -28.30
N ARG A 345 3.25 17.39 -27.74
CA ARG A 345 2.45 16.27 -28.28
C ARG A 345 1.28 15.85 -27.38
N VAL A 346 1.37 16.06 -26.07
CA VAL A 346 0.36 15.57 -25.12
C VAL A 346 -0.85 16.50 -25.12
N ALA A 347 -1.99 15.97 -25.57
CA ALA A 347 -3.26 16.70 -25.64
C ALA A 347 -3.91 16.85 -24.25
N CYS A 348 -3.77 15.82 -23.43
CA CYS A 348 -4.13 15.85 -22.02
C CYS A 348 -3.45 14.72 -21.24
N SER A 349 -3.34 14.91 -19.93
CA SER A 349 -3.00 13.87 -18.99
C SER A 349 -4.15 13.69 -17.98
N ILE A 350 -4.45 12.43 -17.63
CA ILE A 350 -5.49 12.07 -16.68
C ILE A 350 -4.82 11.28 -15.57
N MET A 351 -4.90 11.76 -14.33
CA MET A 351 -4.28 11.13 -13.16
C MET A 351 -5.35 10.73 -12.16
N ILE A 352 -5.35 9.47 -11.75
CA ILE A 352 -6.28 8.91 -10.77
C ILE A 352 -5.44 8.28 -9.65
N PRO A 353 -4.85 9.09 -8.75
CA PRO A 353 -3.92 8.57 -7.74
C PRO A 353 -4.63 7.72 -6.66
N GLY A 354 -5.96 7.78 -6.53
CA GLY A 354 -6.70 7.10 -5.48
C GLY A 354 -6.46 7.74 -4.12
N THR A 355 -5.97 6.95 -3.16
CA THR A 355 -5.56 7.40 -1.82
C THR A 355 -4.10 7.85 -1.76
N ASN A 356 -3.33 7.66 -2.84
CA ASN A 356 -1.93 8.06 -2.90
C ASN A 356 -1.79 9.60 -2.88
N PRO A 357 -0.63 10.12 -2.41
CA PRO A 357 -0.34 11.55 -2.50
C PRO A 357 -0.55 12.10 -3.92
N VAL A 358 -1.18 13.27 -4.00
CA VAL A 358 -1.42 13.94 -5.28
C VAL A 358 -0.08 14.27 -5.94
N PRO A 359 0.16 13.84 -7.18
CA PRO A 359 1.44 14.06 -7.83
C PRO A 359 1.58 15.55 -8.19
N SER A 360 2.79 16.08 -8.03
CA SER A 360 3.05 17.50 -8.24
C SER A 360 4.34 17.74 -9.01
N ILE A 361 4.36 18.79 -9.83
CA ILE A 361 5.57 19.28 -10.50
C ILE A 361 6.20 20.44 -9.71
N ASN A 362 7.54 20.51 -9.70
CA ASN A 362 8.27 21.66 -9.14
C ASN A 362 9.33 22.10 -10.15
N LYS A 363 8.90 22.87 -11.16
CA LYS A 363 9.71 23.32 -12.31
C LYS A 363 9.28 24.72 -12.79
N ARG A 364 9.87 25.15 -13.91
CA ARG A 364 9.61 26.37 -14.70
C ARG A 364 8.13 26.74 -14.83
N VAL A 365 7.86 28.05 -14.88
CA VAL A 365 6.50 28.65 -14.86
C VAL A 365 5.62 28.22 -16.04
N ASP A 366 6.21 28.08 -17.22
CA ASP A 366 5.48 27.68 -18.43
C ASP A 366 5.04 26.20 -18.37
N LEU A 367 5.88 25.30 -17.85
CA LEU A 367 5.47 23.92 -17.58
C LEU A 367 4.36 23.87 -16.52
N LEU A 368 4.45 24.72 -15.49
CA LEU A 368 3.42 24.83 -14.47
C LEU A 368 2.06 25.23 -15.04
N ASN A 369 2.04 26.22 -15.93
CA ASN A 369 0.83 26.66 -16.60
C ASN A 369 0.28 25.57 -17.53
N TRP A 370 1.16 24.96 -18.35
CA TRP A 370 0.76 23.86 -19.22
C TRP A 370 0.16 22.69 -18.42
N TYR A 371 0.81 22.28 -17.33
CA TYR A 371 0.34 21.17 -16.50
C TYR A 371 -1.00 21.49 -15.83
N THR A 372 -1.18 22.73 -15.36
CA THR A 372 -2.46 23.19 -14.80
C THR A 372 -3.61 23.12 -15.80
N GLU A 373 -3.35 23.42 -17.07
CA GLU A 373 -4.36 23.46 -18.14
C GLU A 373 -4.63 22.09 -18.77
N ASN A 374 -3.61 21.23 -18.85
CA ASN A 374 -3.66 19.99 -19.61
C ASN A 374 -3.75 18.73 -18.74
N SER A 375 -3.58 18.84 -17.42
CA SER A 375 -3.58 17.68 -16.50
C SER A 375 -4.78 17.68 -15.58
N PHE A 376 -5.54 16.59 -15.66
CA PHE A 376 -6.80 16.39 -14.98
C PHE A 376 -6.60 15.35 -13.87
N VAL A 377 -6.64 15.79 -12.62
CA VAL A 377 -6.36 14.92 -11.47
C VAL A 377 -7.65 14.61 -10.72
N ILE A 378 -8.11 13.38 -10.82
CA ILE A 378 -9.42 12.95 -10.28
C ILE A 378 -9.20 12.36 -8.88
N LEU A 379 -9.85 12.95 -7.88
CA LEU A 379 -9.67 12.54 -6.48
C LEU A 379 -11.02 12.16 -5.83
N PRO A 380 -11.01 11.17 -4.91
CA PRO A 380 -12.13 10.86 -4.03
C PRO A 380 -12.63 12.07 -3.24
N GLU A 381 -13.90 12.05 -2.83
CA GLU A 381 -14.50 13.16 -2.07
C GLU A 381 -13.86 13.36 -0.70
N ASN A 382 -13.42 12.27 -0.08
CA ASN A 382 -12.80 12.22 1.24
C ASN A 382 -11.26 12.25 1.21
N HIS A 383 -10.66 12.62 0.08
CA HIS A 383 -9.21 12.67 -0.04
C HIS A 383 -8.60 13.81 0.81
N SER A 384 -7.49 13.53 1.51
CA SER A 384 -6.80 14.47 2.42
C SER A 384 -6.28 15.75 1.73
N TYR A 385 -6.21 15.75 0.40
CA TYR A 385 -5.89 16.94 -0.40
C TYR A 385 -6.86 18.09 -0.15
N TRP A 386 -8.14 17.80 0.10
CA TRP A 386 -9.18 18.82 0.26
C TRP A 386 -9.08 19.59 1.58
N GLU A 387 -8.34 19.05 2.55
CA GLU A 387 -8.06 19.72 3.83
C GLU A 387 -6.97 20.80 3.69
N LYS A 388 -6.22 20.77 2.58
CA LYS A 388 -5.10 21.67 2.30
C LYS A 388 -5.48 22.69 1.23
N LYS A 389 -4.76 23.82 1.19
CA LYS A 389 -4.93 24.82 0.14
C LYS A 389 -4.53 24.23 -1.23
N PRO A 390 -5.36 24.36 -2.28
CA PRO A 390 -5.03 23.87 -3.62
C PRO A 390 -3.75 24.49 -4.17
N LYS A 391 -2.98 23.68 -4.90
CA LYS A 391 -1.68 24.04 -5.47
C LYS A 391 -1.71 23.87 -6.99
N LYS A 392 -1.16 24.83 -7.74
CA LYS A 392 -1.07 24.74 -9.21
C LYS A 392 -0.18 23.58 -9.65
N GLU A 393 0.80 23.26 -8.81
CA GLU A 393 1.75 22.17 -8.96
C GLU A 393 1.06 20.81 -9.10
N CYS A 394 -0.18 20.68 -8.61
CA CYS A 394 -0.97 19.45 -8.65
C CYS A 394 -1.88 19.32 -9.88
N GLY A 395 -1.83 20.26 -10.83
CA GLY A 395 -2.72 20.25 -11.99
C GLY A 395 -4.17 20.60 -11.62
N LYS A 396 -5.11 20.33 -12.54
CA LYS A 396 -6.54 20.57 -12.30
C LYS A 396 -7.15 19.45 -11.48
N CYS A 397 -7.12 19.60 -10.15
CA CYS A 397 -7.71 18.65 -9.21
C CYS A 397 -9.23 18.72 -9.21
N ILE A 398 -9.90 17.57 -9.31
CA ILE A 398 -11.35 17.46 -9.44
C ILE A 398 -11.90 16.51 -8.41
N ARG A 399 -12.84 17.04 -7.63
CA ARG A 399 -13.60 16.32 -6.62
C ARG A 399 -14.73 15.57 -7.30
N THR A 400 -14.76 14.25 -7.13
CA THR A 400 -15.82 13.41 -7.70
C THR A 400 -16.72 12.87 -6.59
N PRO A 401 -17.97 13.36 -6.46
CA PRO A 401 -18.92 12.84 -5.49
C PRO A 401 -19.20 11.35 -5.71
N GLY A 402 -19.37 10.60 -4.62
CA GLY A 402 -19.68 9.17 -4.66
C GLY A 402 -18.47 8.24 -4.77
N LEU A 403 -17.27 8.78 -5.04
CA LEU A 403 -16.02 8.02 -4.89
C LEU A 403 -15.53 8.21 -3.44
N VAL A 404 -15.92 7.29 -2.55
CA VAL A 404 -15.54 7.31 -1.13
C VAL A 404 -14.95 5.96 -0.75
N ASN A 405 -13.72 5.94 -0.22
CA ASN A 405 -13.01 4.72 0.19
C ASN A 405 -12.95 3.64 -0.90
N MET A 406 -12.91 4.06 -2.17
CA MET A 406 -12.95 3.17 -3.32
C MET A 406 -11.53 2.89 -3.83
N PRO A 407 -11.16 1.62 -4.10
CA PRO A 407 -9.90 1.29 -4.78
C PRO A 407 -9.79 1.97 -6.14
N VAL A 408 -8.55 2.28 -6.57
CA VAL A 408 -8.27 2.91 -7.87
C VAL A 408 -8.89 2.12 -9.03
N GLN A 409 -8.85 0.79 -8.95
CA GLN A 409 -9.39 -0.08 -9.98
C GLN A 409 -10.90 0.11 -10.16
N ASP A 410 -11.65 0.19 -9.06
CA ASP A 410 -13.08 0.45 -9.10
C ASP A 410 -13.38 1.89 -9.57
N MET A 411 -12.51 2.85 -9.23
CA MET A 411 -12.61 4.22 -9.76
C MET A 411 -12.51 4.25 -11.29
N LEU A 412 -11.61 3.46 -11.90
CA LEU A 412 -11.49 3.37 -13.36
C LEU A 412 -12.82 2.97 -14.01
N VAL A 413 -13.51 1.97 -13.46
CA VAL A 413 -14.82 1.53 -13.98
C VAL A 413 -15.84 2.66 -13.95
N HIS A 414 -15.96 3.37 -12.83
CA HIS A 414 -16.91 4.48 -12.67
C HIS A 414 -16.59 5.70 -13.54
N LEU A 415 -15.31 5.91 -13.84
CA LEU A 415 -14.82 7.10 -14.52
C LEU A 415 -14.68 6.91 -16.04
N HIS A 416 -14.74 5.68 -16.54
CA HIS A 416 -14.50 5.34 -17.95
C HIS A 416 -15.19 6.27 -18.94
N LEU A 417 -16.52 6.37 -18.89
CA LEU A 417 -17.29 7.18 -19.84
C LEU A 417 -16.90 8.66 -19.78
N LYS A 418 -16.77 9.22 -18.56
CA LYS A 418 -16.40 10.62 -18.35
C LYS A 418 -14.99 10.91 -18.87
N ILE A 419 -14.06 9.97 -18.65
CA ILE A 419 -12.68 10.06 -19.11
C ILE A 419 -12.62 10.08 -20.63
N PHE A 420 -13.26 9.14 -21.32
CA PHE A 420 -13.21 9.09 -22.78
C PHE A 420 -13.96 10.25 -23.44
N GLN A 421 -15.03 10.76 -22.84
CA GLN A 421 -15.68 12.00 -23.27
C GLN A 421 -14.71 13.19 -23.16
N HIS A 422 -13.99 13.32 -22.04
CA HIS A 422 -13.01 14.36 -21.85
C HIS A 422 -11.83 14.24 -22.83
N ILE A 423 -11.30 13.03 -23.01
CA ILE A 423 -10.22 12.76 -23.97
C ILE A 423 -10.63 13.22 -25.38
N GLN A 424 -11.85 12.88 -25.82
CA GLN A 424 -12.34 13.27 -27.14
C GLN A 424 -12.36 14.81 -27.29
N GLN A 425 -12.92 15.53 -26.32
CA GLN A 425 -12.96 16.99 -26.32
C GLN A 425 -11.56 17.61 -26.41
N ARG A 426 -10.60 17.05 -25.65
CA ARG A 426 -9.21 17.54 -25.67
C ARG A 426 -8.53 17.25 -27.00
N LEU A 427 -8.69 16.05 -27.54
CA LEU A 427 -8.16 15.68 -28.85
C LEU A 427 -8.72 16.60 -29.96
N ASP A 428 -10.01 16.92 -29.95
CA ASP A 428 -10.63 17.78 -30.97
C ASP A 428 -10.10 19.21 -30.92
N SER A 429 -9.83 19.74 -29.71
CA SER A 429 -9.32 21.10 -29.51
C SER A 429 -7.79 21.24 -29.63
N PHE A 430 -7.04 20.13 -29.66
CA PHE A 430 -5.59 20.15 -29.58
C PHE A 430 -4.91 20.50 -30.91
N VAL A 431 -4.03 21.51 -30.87
CA VAL A 431 -3.18 21.93 -31.98
C VAL A 431 -1.71 21.72 -31.59
N PRO A 432 -0.95 20.85 -32.29
CA PRO A 432 0.45 20.60 -31.98
C PRO A 432 1.32 21.86 -32.14
N ILE A 433 2.32 22.02 -31.28
CA ILE A 433 3.30 23.11 -31.38
C ILE A 433 4.27 22.77 -32.54
N ALA A 434 4.36 23.65 -33.54
CA ALA A 434 5.22 23.46 -34.70
C ALA A 434 6.71 23.51 -34.32
N GLU A 435 7.54 22.75 -35.04
CA GLU A 435 8.99 22.82 -34.94
C GLU A 435 9.45 24.21 -35.42
N SER A 436 9.99 25.04 -34.54
CA SER A 436 10.75 26.19 -35.00
C SER A 436 12.02 25.64 -35.66
N SER A 437 12.12 25.81 -36.97
CA SER A 437 13.33 25.56 -37.72
C SER A 437 14.41 26.55 -37.25
N THR A 438 15.15 26.20 -36.20
CA THR A 438 16.47 26.79 -35.93
C THR A 438 17.50 26.14 -36.85
N SER A 439 17.22 26.15 -38.15
CA SER A 439 18.24 25.98 -39.18
C SER A 439 18.83 27.35 -39.50
N GLY A 440 20.01 27.61 -38.94
CA GLY A 440 20.93 28.62 -39.45
C GLY A 440 20.78 30.02 -38.86
N ARG A 441 21.62 30.32 -37.87
CA ARG A 441 22.61 31.39 -37.98
C ARG A 441 23.77 31.10 -37.04
N ARG A 442 24.96 31.28 -37.60
CA ARG A 442 26.30 31.07 -37.04
C ARG A 442 26.50 31.72 -35.68
#